data_AF-A0A2M7H0F8-F1
#
_entry.id   AF-A0A2M7H0F8-F1
#
_cell.length_a   1.000
_cell.length_b   1.000
_cell.length_c   1.000
_cell.angle_alpha   90.00
_cell.angle_beta   90.00
_cell.angle_gamma   90.00
#
_symmetry.space_group_name_H-M   'P 1'
#
loop_
_entity.id
_entity.type
_entity.pdbx_description
1 polymer ?
#
loop_
_entity_poly.entity_id
_entity_poly.type
_entity_poly.pdbx_seq_one_letter_code
_entity_poly.pdbx_strand_id
1 'polypeptide(L)'
;MSKKILMFIAAVLLVGMSIPAFAAVENVKVGGDITIRGIYRTDYDFTKNSTQAQGARDNVDYLMTTTRIYVTSELTDNVAAVIRLINERD
;
A
#
# COMPACT_ATOMS: atom_id res chain seq x y z
N MET A 1 -37.30 -39.46 23.06
CA MET A 1 -35.85 -39.45 22.76
C MET A 1 -35.09 -39.80 24.02
N SER A 2 -34.14 -40.74 23.99
CA SER A 2 -33.39 -41.11 25.18
C SER A 2 -32.46 -39.95 25.59
N LYS A 3 -32.35 -39.64 26.89
CA LYS A 3 -31.52 -38.54 27.40
C LYS A 3 -30.05 -38.63 26.91
N LYS A 4 -29.59 -39.85 26.63
CA LYS A 4 -28.26 -40.14 26.09
C LYS A 4 -28.07 -39.61 24.66
N ILE A 5 -29.09 -39.73 23.81
CA ILE A 5 -29.07 -39.19 22.44
C ILE A 5 -29.07 -37.67 22.46
N LEU A 6 -29.89 -37.06 23.34
CA LEU A 6 -29.93 -35.60 23.48
C LEU A 6 -28.58 -35.05 23.97
N MET A 7 -27.96 -35.72 24.94
CA MET A 7 -26.65 -35.34 25.46
C MET A 7 -25.54 -35.48 24.41
N PHE A 8 -25.61 -36.51 23.57
CA PHE A 8 -24.66 -36.71 22.48
C PHE A 8 -24.74 -35.61 21.42
N ILE A 9 -25.96 -35.24 21.00
CA ILE A 9 -26.19 -34.14 20.05
C ILE A 9 -25.71 -32.82 20.64
N ALA A 10 -26.02 -32.54 21.91
CA ALA A 10 -25.58 -31.33 22.58
C ALA A 10 -24.05 -31.24 22.66
N ALA A 11 -23.36 -32.33 22.97
CA ALA A 11 -21.90 -32.37 23.01
C ALA A 11 -21.27 -32.12 21.63
N VAL A 12 -21.80 -32.72 20.58
CA VAL A 12 -21.33 -32.51 19.19
C VAL A 12 -21.52 -31.05 18.77
N LEU A 13 -22.66 -30.45 19.13
CA LEU A 13 -22.95 -29.05 18.81
C LEU A 13 -22.01 -28.09 19.56
N LEU A 14 -21.74 -28.37 20.83
CA LEU A 14 -20.84 -27.57 21.67
C LEU A 14 -19.40 -27.64 21.16
N VAL A 15 -18.94 -28.83 20.75
CA VAL A 15 -17.63 -29.02 20.11
C VAL A 15 -17.57 -28.28 18.77
N GLY A 16 -18.60 -28.42 17.93
CA GLY A 16 -18.67 -27.73 16.63
C GLY A 16 -18.71 -26.20 16.74
N MET A 17 -19.36 -25.65 17.76
CA MET A 17 -19.38 -24.21 18.04
C MET A 17 -18.11 -23.70 18.72
N SER A 18 -17.34 -24.59 19.36
CA SER A 18 -16.08 -24.26 20.03
C SER A 18 -14.86 -24.29 19.11
N ILE A 19 -14.99 -24.73 17.86
CA ILE A 19 -13.92 -24.59 16.86
C ILE A 19 -13.82 -23.09 16.58
N PRO A 20 -12.75 -22.41 17.02
CA PRO A 20 -12.58 -21.00 16.71
C PRO A 20 -12.55 -20.90 15.19
N ALA A 21 -13.32 -19.97 14.63
CA ALA A 21 -13.17 -19.59 13.24
C ALA A 21 -11.78 -18.95 13.07
N PHE A 22 -10.76 -19.79 12.90
CA PHE A 22 -9.41 -19.41 12.51
C PHE A 22 -9.44 -19.02 11.03
N ALA A 23 -10.14 -17.93 10.71
CA ALA A 23 -10.24 -17.40 9.35
C ALA A 23 -10.03 -15.88 9.40
N ALA A 24 -8.81 -15.49 9.74
CA ALA A 24 -8.18 -14.20 9.43
C ALA A 24 -6.75 -14.23 9.99
N VAL A 25 -5.92 -15.16 9.50
CA VAL A 25 -4.50 -15.17 9.83
C VAL A 25 -3.86 -13.96 9.14
N GLU A 26 -3.64 -12.90 9.91
CA GLU A 26 -2.60 -11.86 9.73
C GLU A 26 -2.21 -11.52 8.29
N ASN A 27 -3.17 -11.22 7.41
CA ASN A 27 -2.86 -11.01 6.00
C ASN A 27 -2.51 -9.55 5.69
N VAL A 28 -1.75 -8.89 6.58
CA VAL A 28 -1.26 -7.52 6.39
C VAL A 28 0.17 -7.59 5.86
N LYS A 29 0.34 -7.26 4.58
CA LYS A 29 1.65 -7.15 3.95
C LYS A 29 2.06 -5.68 3.95
N VAL A 30 3.21 -5.40 4.55
CA VAL A 30 3.81 -4.07 4.53
C VAL A 30 5.01 -4.12 3.59
N GLY A 31 5.01 -3.23 2.61
CA GLY A 31 6.09 -3.10 1.64
C GLY A 31 6.35 -1.63 1.36
N GLY A 32 7.35 -1.36 0.55
CA GLY A 32 7.68 0.00 0.18
C GLY A 32 8.87 0.05 -0.74
N ASP A 33 9.12 1.24 -1.25
CA ASP A 33 10.32 1.53 -2.01
C ASP A 33 10.78 2.97 -1.75
N ILE A 34 12.09 3.14 -1.89
CA ILE A 34 12.75 4.44 -1.83
C ILE A 34 13.41 4.61 -3.19
N THR A 35 13.00 5.65 -3.89
CA THR A 35 13.53 5.98 -5.21
C THR A 35 14.23 7.32 -5.13
N ILE A 36 15.50 7.37 -5.53
CA ILE A 36 16.31 8.58 -5.63
C ILE A 36 16.62 8.82 -7.10
N ARG A 37 16.35 10.02 -7.59
CA ARG A 37 16.54 10.40 -9.00
C ARG A 37 17.34 11.70 -9.06
N GLY A 38 18.49 11.65 -9.74
CA GLY A 38 19.17 12.84 -10.20
C GLY A 38 18.53 13.31 -11.50
N ILE A 39 18.06 14.55 -11.52
CA ILE A 39 17.48 15.15 -12.71
C ILE A 39 18.41 16.25 -13.16
N TYR A 40 18.89 16.13 -14.40
CA TYR A 40 19.66 17.16 -15.09
C TYR A 40 18.94 17.48 -16.39
N ARG A 41 18.45 18.72 -16.52
CA ARG A 41 17.78 19.21 -17.72
C ARG A 41 18.45 20.48 -18.21
N THR A 42 18.63 20.56 -19.52
CA THR A 42 19.09 21.74 -20.25
C THR A 42 17.98 22.17 -21.19
N ASP A 43 17.99 23.42 -21.66
CA ASP A 43 16.98 23.93 -22.60
C ASP A 43 15.54 23.81 -22.06
N TYR A 44 15.33 24.01 -20.75
CA TYR A 44 13.98 23.93 -20.15
C TYR A 44 13.13 25.19 -20.40
N ASP A 45 13.69 26.17 -21.11
CA ASP A 45 12.95 27.30 -21.62
C ASP A 45 12.72 27.19 -23.13
N PHE A 46 11.53 27.62 -23.58
CA PHE A 46 11.21 27.74 -25.01
C PHE A 46 11.66 29.10 -25.57
N THR A 47 12.56 29.80 -24.87
CA THR A 47 12.88 31.22 -25.11
C THR A 47 14.25 31.44 -25.73
N LYS A 48 14.88 30.39 -26.26
CA LYS A 48 16.19 30.40 -26.92
C LYS A 48 16.41 31.51 -27.96
N ASN A 49 15.33 32.07 -28.53
CA ASN A 49 15.36 33.18 -29.50
C ASN A 49 14.62 34.45 -29.04
N SER A 50 14.21 34.54 -27.77
CA SER A 50 13.53 35.72 -27.22
C SER A 50 14.53 36.73 -26.70
N THR A 51 14.44 37.97 -27.16
CA THR A 51 15.28 39.09 -26.70
C THR A 51 15.05 39.46 -25.22
N GLN A 52 14.07 38.85 -24.55
CA GLN A 52 13.82 39.00 -23.11
C GLN A 52 14.47 37.91 -22.24
N ALA A 53 15.17 36.93 -22.82
CA ALA A 53 15.75 35.78 -22.10
C ALA A 53 17.09 36.08 -21.38
N GLN A 54 17.37 37.33 -21.02
CA GLN A 54 18.52 37.71 -20.19
C GLN A 54 18.19 37.42 -18.71
N GLY A 55 18.35 36.16 -18.29
CA GLY A 55 18.29 35.79 -16.87
C GLY A 55 17.48 34.54 -16.51
N ALA A 56 16.87 33.85 -17.49
CA ALA A 56 16.24 32.56 -17.24
C ALA A 56 17.32 31.49 -16.99
N ARG A 57 17.18 30.73 -15.90
CA ARG A 57 18.04 29.57 -15.65
C ARG A 57 17.67 28.47 -16.64
N ASP A 58 18.43 28.39 -17.72
CA ASP A 58 18.27 27.42 -18.81
C ASP A 58 18.50 25.96 -18.34
N ASN A 59 19.39 25.81 -17.36
CA ASN A 59 19.74 24.54 -16.75
C ASN A 59 19.05 24.38 -15.40
N VAL A 60 18.43 23.21 -15.19
CA VAL A 60 17.78 22.83 -13.94
C VAL A 60 18.33 21.47 -13.51
N ASP A 61 18.98 21.46 -12.35
CA ASP A 61 19.49 20.27 -11.68
C ASP A 61 18.92 20.16 -10.26
N TYR A 62 18.41 18.98 -9.93
CA TYR A 62 17.88 18.70 -8.60
C TYR A 62 17.89 17.20 -8.29
N LEU A 63 17.85 16.88 -7.00
CA LEU A 63 17.75 15.52 -6.48
C LEU A 63 16.33 15.29 -5.97
N MET A 64 15.59 14.46 -6.69
CA MET A 64 14.26 14.04 -6.27
C MET A 64 14.36 12.77 -5.44
N THR A 65 13.79 12.77 -4.25
CA THR A 65 13.60 11.59 -3.41
C THR A 65 12.11 11.30 -3.24
N THR A 66 11.72 10.07 -3.55
CA THR A 66 10.35 9.59 -3.39
C THR A 66 10.38 8.38 -2.46
N THR A 67 9.68 8.48 -1.33
CA THR A 67 9.48 7.36 -0.41
C THR A 67 8.03 6.91 -0.48
N ARG A 68 7.83 5.60 -0.64
CA ARG A 68 6.50 4.99 -0.76
C ARG A 68 6.38 3.84 0.22
N ILE A 69 5.30 3.83 0.98
CA ILE A 69 4.94 2.77 1.90
C ILE A 69 3.57 2.23 1.50
N TYR A 70 3.49 0.92 1.34
CA TYR A 70 2.29 0.17 0.98
C TYR A 70 1.87 -0.70 2.16
N VAL A 71 0.63 -0.57 2.57
CA VAL A 71 0.00 -1.46 3.55
C VAL A 71 -1.17 -2.13 2.85
N THR A 72 -1.06 -3.42 2.59
CA THR A 72 -2.10 -4.20 1.91
C THR A 72 -2.67 -5.22 2.87
N SER A 73 -3.99 -5.36 2.93
CA SER A 73 -4.69 -6.33 3.77
C SER A 73 -5.74 -7.08 2.96
N GLU A 74 -5.84 -8.39 3.15
CA GLU A 74 -6.95 -9.20 2.64
C GLU A 74 -8.02 -9.28 3.76
N LEU A 75 -9.19 -8.67 3.54
CA LEU A 75 -10.22 -8.45 4.56
C LEU A 75 -11.21 -9.64 4.65
N THR A 76 -11.61 -10.19 3.50
CA THR A 76 -12.48 -11.37 3.35
C THR A 76 -12.24 -12.01 1.98
N ASP A 77 -12.92 -13.12 1.66
CA ASP A 77 -12.92 -13.72 0.32
C ASP A 77 -13.16 -12.66 -0.75
N ASN A 78 -12.20 -12.54 -1.67
CA ASN A 78 -12.20 -11.62 -2.80
C ASN A 78 -12.31 -10.11 -2.44
N VAL A 79 -12.01 -9.73 -1.19
CA VAL A 79 -11.98 -8.33 -0.75
C VAL A 79 -10.62 -8.00 -0.16
N ALA A 80 -9.93 -7.03 -0.75
CA ALA A 80 -8.65 -6.52 -0.28
C ALA A 80 -8.67 -5.00 -0.15
N ALA A 81 -7.94 -4.48 0.82
CA ALA A 81 -7.72 -3.05 1.02
C ALA A 81 -6.22 -2.73 0.87
N VAL A 82 -5.93 -1.61 0.22
CA VAL A 82 -4.56 -1.12 0.02
C VAL A 82 -4.50 0.35 0.41
N ILE A 83 -3.62 0.66 1.36
CA ILE A 83 -3.28 2.02 1.75
C ILE A 83 -1.87 2.32 1.26
N ARG A 84 -1.68 3.50 0.65
CA ARG A 84 -0.39 3.95 0.16
C ARG A 84 -0.06 5.33 0.72
N LEU A 85 1.08 5.43 1.38
CA LEU A 85 1.66 6.67 1.85
C LEU A 85 2.80 7.04 0.91
N ILE A 86 2.76 8.22 0.33
CA ILE A 86 3.78 8.73 -0.59
C ILE A 86 4.29 10.05 -0.03
N ASN A 87 5.61 10.19 0.02
CA ASN A 87 6.27 11.45 0.29
C ASN A 87 7.30 11.73 -0.82
N GLU A 88 7.16 12.89 -1.45
CA GLU A 88 8.00 13.35 -2.56
C GLU A 88 8.69 14.65 -2.15
N ARG A 89 9.99 14.72 -2.41
CA ARG A 89 10.83 15.89 -2.10
C ARG A 89 11.84 16.12 -3.22
N ASP A 90 11.99 17.38 -3.65
CA ASP A 90 12.97 17.90 -4.61
C ASP A 90 13.92 18.94 -4.00
#